data_AF-A0AAD3HSK8-F1
#
_entry.id   AF-A0AAD3HSK8-F1
#
_cell.length_a   1.000
_cell.length_b   1.000
_cell.length_c   1.000
_cell.angle_alpha   90.00
_cell.angle_beta   90.00
_cell.angle_gamma   90.00
#
_symmetry.space_group_name_H-M   'P 1'
#
loop_
_entity.id
_entity.type
_entity.pdbx_description
1 polymer ?
#
loop_
_entity_poly.entity_id
_entity_poly.type
_entity_poly.pdbx_seq_one_letter_code
_entity_poly.pdbx_strand_id
1 'polypeptide(L)'
;VRKAVESGDTDLVYLVLFSLYRSRPLPEFWSLVAGRALARNLLVKYCRDKEPELLETILTAAAAAGPPPPSTSSSSSSSAASTAAAAAAAAFPPATAAAELASLQLRAALQAEVRERGAAAAAGGGGGGGAGGGGQERLLPVLGDVAQKYAQSRDHTFQSKAVAEMAALRREQARLERETGQRLFLGLPLADTLRAAIRLGHHRAAAALKKQFGVADRRFAWIKIRTLAEARDWAALEAYASELRRSPAGWEPFVEAARKWGAPPEYLAKLISRLPDSPSKAEQLEGLGLAREAAEVAARIKDSDLFGRIQSAVAVGSPAGQAIAQLRDKFQSTFR
;
A
#
# COMPACT_ATOMS: atom_id res chain seq x y z
N VAL A 1 -33.59 -12.73 24.56
CA VAL A 1 -32.50 -12.94 23.57
C VAL A 1 -32.56 -14.30 22.87
N ARG A 2 -32.55 -15.45 23.55
CA ARG A 2 -32.54 -16.79 22.90
C ARG A 2 -33.65 -16.96 21.84
N LYS A 3 -34.92 -16.72 22.22
CA LYS A 3 -36.07 -16.79 21.31
C LYS A 3 -35.97 -15.82 20.12
N ALA A 4 -35.41 -14.63 20.32
CA ALA A 4 -35.21 -13.66 19.25
C ALA A 4 -34.09 -14.12 18.28
N VAL A 5 -33.01 -14.70 18.80
CA VAL A 5 -31.94 -15.26 17.96
C VAL A 5 -32.44 -16.47 17.16
N GLU A 6 -33.26 -17.33 17.77
CA GLU A 6 -33.89 -18.49 17.12
C GLU A 6 -34.91 -18.08 16.04
N SER A 7 -35.52 -16.90 16.18
CA SER A 7 -36.45 -16.38 15.17
C SER A 7 -35.78 -15.93 13.86
N GLY A 8 -34.46 -15.72 13.87
CA GLY A 8 -33.71 -15.23 12.71
C GLY A 8 -33.98 -13.77 12.32
N ASP A 9 -34.95 -13.12 12.95
CA ASP A 9 -35.30 -11.72 12.70
C ASP A 9 -34.30 -10.77 13.40
N THR A 10 -33.54 -10.02 12.59
CA THR A 10 -32.55 -9.06 13.08
C THR A 10 -33.17 -7.90 13.84
N ASP A 11 -34.36 -7.45 13.44
CA ASP A 11 -35.03 -6.30 14.06
C ASP A 11 -35.56 -6.67 15.44
N LEU A 12 -36.11 -7.88 15.57
CA LEU A 12 -36.51 -8.42 16.87
C LEU A 12 -35.30 -8.59 17.81
N VAL A 13 -34.15 -9.02 17.28
CA VAL A 13 -32.91 -9.10 18.08
C VAL A 13 -32.46 -7.72 18.54
N TYR A 14 -32.49 -6.70 17.67
CA TYR A 14 -32.15 -5.32 18.05
C TYR A 14 -33.10 -4.75 19.11
N LEU A 15 -34.42 -4.91 18.93
CA LEU A 15 -35.43 -4.47 19.90
C LEU A 15 -35.17 -5.05 21.29
N VAL A 16 -34.92 -6.37 21.36
CA VAL A 16 -34.65 -7.06 22.62
C VAL A 16 -33.30 -6.65 23.22
N LEU A 17 -32.29 -6.38 22.39
CA LEU A 17 -30.99 -5.88 22.87
C LEU A 17 -31.13 -4.48 23.48
N PHE A 18 -31.83 -3.55 22.82
CA PHE A 18 -32.03 -2.20 23.32
C PHE A 18 -32.94 -2.15 24.55
N SER A 19 -33.99 -2.99 24.60
CA SER A 19 -34.84 -3.08 25.78
C SER A 19 -34.06 -3.59 27.00
N LEU A 20 -33.16 -4.57 26.79
CA LEU A 20 -32.29 -5.08 27.85
C LEU A 20 -31.22 -4.08 28.27
N TYR A 21 -30.66 -3.33 27.32
CA TYR A 21 -29.68 -2.28 27.61
C TYR A 21 -30.27 -1.16 28.48
N ARG A 22 -31.54 -0.77 28.24
CA ARG A 22 -32.23 0.27 29.04
C ARG A 22 -32.76 -0.21 30.39
N SER A 23 -33.04 -1.51 30.52
CA SER A 23 -33.67 -2.06 31.73
C SER A 23 -32.69 -2.68 32.73
N ARG A 24 -31.45 -2.97 32.33
CA ARG A 24 -30.47 -3.68 33.17
C ARG A 24 -29.12 -2.96 33.23
N PRO A 25 -28.39 -3.10 34.34
CA PRO A 25 -27.02 -2.59 34.42
C PRO A 25 -26.11 -3.37 33.46
N LEU A 26 -25.09 -2.69 32.92
CA LEU A 26 -24.09 -3.21 31.97
C LEU A 26 -23.58 -4.64 32.30
N PRO A 27 -23.22 -4.98 33.56
CA PRO A 27 -22.75 -6.32 33.93
C PRO A 27 -23.70 -7.47 33.59
N GLU A 28 -24.98 -7.33 33.93
CA GLU A 28 -25.99 -8.35 33.70
C GLU A 28 -26.34 -8.46 32.22
N PHE A 29 -26.36 -7.31 31.54
CA PHE A 29 -26.55 -7.26 30.10
C PHE A 29 -25.46 -8.08 29.38
N TRP A 30 -24.19 -7.90 29.75
CA TRP A 30 -23.08 -8.64 29.14
C TRP A 30 -23.15 -10.13 29.42
N SER A 31 -23.50 -10.55 30.64
CA SER A 31 -23.69 -11.98 30.96
C SER A 31 -24.73 -12.64 30.05
N LEU A 32 -25.82 -11.92 29.74
CA LEU A 32 -26.87 -12.41 28.85
C LEU A 32 -26.48 -12.41 27.36
N VAL A 33 -25.69 -11.42 26.91
CA VAL A 33 -25.29 -11.30 25.49
C VAL A 33 -24.06 -12.16 25.18
N ALA A 34 -23.18 -12.39 26.17
CA ALA A 34 -21.90 -13.09 26.03
C ALA A 34 -22.00 -14.46 25.35
N GLY A 35 -22.95 -15.27 25.82
CA GLY A 35 -23.14 -16.64 25.31
C GLY A 35 -23.76 -16.73 23.92
N ARG A 36 -24.00 -15.60 23.22
CA ARG A 36 -24.77 -15.55 21.96
C ARG A 36 -24.03 -14.72 20.91
N ALA A 37 -23.21 -15.39 20.09
CA ALA A 37 -22.37 -14.76 19.08
C ALA A 37 -23.12 -13.84 18.10
N LEU A 38 -24.32 -14.24 17.64
CA LEU A 38 -25.12 -13.45 16.70
C LEU A 38 -25.57 -12.11 17.30
N ALA A 39 -26.12 -12.13 18.52
CA ALA A 39 -26.57 -10.93 19.20
C ALA A 39 -25.40 -9.98 19.50
N ARG A 40 -24.25 -10.53 19.91
CA ARG A 40 -23.01 -9.77 20.11
C ARG A 40 -22.54 -9.11 18.81
N ASN A 41 -22.49 -9.85 17.71
CA ASN A 41 -21.99 -9.32 16.43
C ASN A 41 -22.92 -8.23 15.86
N LEU A 42 -24.25 -8.39 16.00
CA LEU A 42 -25.21 -7.37 15.60
C LEU A 42 -25.09 -6.09 16.42
N LEU A 43 -24.86 -6.21 17.73
CA LEU A 43 -24.60 -5.07 18.60
C LEU A 43 -23.30 -4.35 18.21
N VAL A 44 -22.20 -5.09 18.00
CA VAL A 44 -20.93 -4.51 17.53
C VAL A 44 -21.12 -3.79 16.20
N LYS A 45 -21.85 -4.38 15.25
CA LYS A 45 -22.18 -3.74 13.96
C LYS A 45 -22.94 -2.43 14.18
N TYR A 46 -23.98 -2.43 15.01
CA TYR A 46 -24.75 -1.22 15.29
C TYR A 46 -23.90 -0.13 15.94
N CYS A 47 -23.12 -0.48 16.97
CA CYS A 47 -22.29 0.51 17.67
C CYS A 47 -21.17 1.07 16.77
N ARG A 48 -20.64 0.29 15.81
CA ARG A 48 -19.69 0.80 14.81
C ARG A 48 -20.26 1.91 13.92
N ASP A 49 -21.56 1.86 13.63
CA ASP A 49 -22.21 2.78 12.70
C ASP A 49 -22.90 3.97 13.39
N LYS A 50 -23.47 3.77 14.58
CA LYS A 50 -24.31 4.78 15.26
C LYS A 50 -23.68 5.38 16.51
N GLU A 51 -23.02 4.57 17.34
CA GLU A 51 -22.53 4.97 18.66
C GLU A 51 -21.13 4.38 18.96
N PRO A 52 -20.07 4.96 18.38
CA PRO A 52 -18.71 4.45 18.55
C PRO A 52 -18.18 4.64 19.99
N GLU A 53 -18.66 5.66 20.71
CA GLU A 53 -18.30 5.92 22.12
C GLU A 53 -18.79 4.80 23.05
N LEU A 54 -20.02 4.33 22.80
CA LEU A 54 -20.55 3.18 23.50
C LEU A 54 -19.68 1.95 23.24
N LEU A 55 -19.23 1.74 22.00
CA LEU A 55 -18.35 0.63 21.67
C LEU A 55 -16.98 0.73 22.36
N GLU A 56 -16.41 1.93 22.45
CA GLU A 56 -15.13 2.15 23.15
C GLU A 56 -15.25 1.88 24.65
N THR A 57 -16.29 2.39 25.31
CA THR A 57 -16.54 2.11 26.75
C THR A 57 -16.75 0.62 27.02
N ILE A 58 -17.43 -0.08 26.11
CA ILE A 58 -17.63 -1.53 26.20
C ILE A 58 -16.32 -2.29 26.06
N LEU A 59 -15.53 -1.97 25.04
CA LEU A 59 -14.28 -2.68 24.74
C LEU A 59 -13.18 -2.35 25.74
N THR A 60 -13.13 -1.13 26.27
CA THR A 60 -12.22 -0.77 27.38
C THR A 60 -12.55 -1.56 28.64
N ALA A 61 -13.83 -1.66 29.02
CA ALA A 61 -14.26 -2.46 30.15
C ALA A 61 -13.93 -3.96 29.97
N ALA A 62 -14.11 -4.50 28.76
CA ALA A 62 -13.76 -5.89 28.45
C ALA A 62 -12.25 -6.14 28.39
N ALA A 63 -11.45 -5.17 27.93
CA ALA A 63 -9.98 -5.28 27.88
C ALA A 63 -9.34 -5.14 29.27
N ALA A 64 -9.93 -4.35 30.18
CA ALA A 64 -9.48 -4.22 31.58
C ALA A 64 -9.75 -5.48 32.42
N ALA A 65 -10.66 -6.34 31.98
CA ALA A 65 -10.93 -7.66 32.56
C ALA A 65 -9.82 -8.64 32.13
N GLY A 66 -8.64 -8.53 32.75
CA GLY A 66 -7.51 -9.44 32.54
C GLY A 66 -7.81 -10.90 32.92
N PRO A 67 -6.90 -11.84 32.61
CA PRO A 67 -7.12 -13.28 32.85
C PRO A 67 -7.41 -13.55 34.34
N PRO A 68 -8.30 -14.51 34.66
CA PRO A 68 -8.55 -14.86 36.05
C PRO A 68 -7.24 -15.34 36.70
N PRO A 69 -6.92 -14.88 37.93
CA PRO A 69 -5.75 -15.39 38.64
C PRO A 69 -5.89 -16.91 38.82
N PRO A 70 -4.78 -17.68 38.73
CA PRO A 70 -4.82 -19.10 39.08
C PRO A 70 -5.28 -19.23 40.52
N SER A 71 -6.30 -20.04 40.72
CA SER A 71 -6.97 -20.31 41.99
C SER A 71 -5.99 -20.44 43.16
N THR A 72 -5.95 -19.41 44.00
CA THR A 72 -5.60 -19.57 45.41
C THR A 72 -6.81 -19.15 46.24
N SER A 73 -7.20 -20.09 47.08
CA SER A 73 -8.34 -20.05 47.97
C SER A 73 -8.37 -18.82 48.87
N SER A 74 -9.61 -18.43 49.18
CA SER A 74 -10.07 -17.77 50.40
C SER A 74 -10.29 -16.24 50.37
N SER A 75 -11.36 -15.88 51.08
CA SER A 75 -11.88 -14.57 51.45
C SER A 75 -12.82 -13.86 50.46
N SER A 76 -14.09 -14.06 50.80
CA SER A 76 -15.30 -13.33 50.43
C SER A 76 -15.16 -11.81 50.56
N SER A 77 -15.05 -11.13 49.42
CA SER A 77 -15.67 -9.82 49.13
C SER A 77 -15.29 -9.38 47.71
N SER A 78 -15.52 -10.24 46.71
CA SER A 78 -15.35 -9.85 45.31
C SER A 78 -16.58 -9.06 44.85
N SER A 79 -16.40 -7.74 44.76
CA SER A 79 -17.40 -6.74 44.35
C SER A 79 -18.14 -7.13 43.06
N ALA A 80 -19.37 -6.64 42.88
CA ALA A 80 -20.16 -6.81 41.66
C ALA A 80 -19.43 -6.35 40.37
N ALA A 81 -18.37 -5.56 40.51
CA ALA A 81 -17.47 -5.18 39.43
C ALA A 81 -16.63 -6.36 38.90
N SER A 82 -16.28 -7.33 39.75
CA SER A 82 -15.54 -8.54 39.35
C SER A 82 -16.39 -9.52 38.53
N THR A 83 -17.69 -9.65 38.84
CA THR A 83 -18.64 -10.48 38.08
C THR A 83 -19.03 -9.80 36.77
N ALA A 84 -19.13 -8.47 36.75
CA ALA A 84 -19.28 -7.66 35.55
C ALA A 84 -18.13 -7.83 34.56
N ALA A 85 -16.90 -7.70 35.07
CA ALA A 85 -15.68 -7.82 34.30
C ALA A 85 -15.52 -9.25 33.74
N ALA A 86 -15.81 -10.28 34.55
CA ALA A 86 -15.80 -11.67 34.11
C ALA A 86 -16.86 -11.96 33.03
N ALA A 87 -18.07 -11.38 33.14
CA ALA A 87 -19.12 -11.53 32.14
C ALA A 87 -18.78 -10.81 30.82
N ALA A 88 -18.13 -9.64 30.89
CA ALA A 88 -17.63 -8.92 29.72
C ALA A 88 -16.47 -9.66 29.05
N ALA A 89 -15.54 -10.25 29.82
CA ALA A 89 -14.45 -11.10 29.31
C ALA A 89 -14.98 -12.41 28.68
N ALA A 90 -16.10 -12.94 29.19
CA ALA A 90 -16.80 -14.07 28.58
C ALA A 90 -17.50 -13.68 27.26
N ALA A 91 -17.97 -12.42 27.15
CA ALA A 91 -18.57 -11.91 25.92
C ALA A 91 -17.54 -11.62 24.83
N PHE A 92 -16.41 -11.04 25.22
CA PHE A 92 -15.29 -10.71 24.37
C PHE A 92 -14.00 -11.17 25.05
N PRO A 93 -13.31 -12.18 24.49
CA PRO A 93 -11.98 -12.52 24.95
C PRO A 93 -11.12 -11.24 25.01
N PRO A 94 -10.38 -10.99 26.10
CA PRO A 94 -9.71 -9.70 26.34
C PRO A 94 -8.75 -9.33 25.19
N ALA A 95 -8.11 -10.33 24.58
CA ALA A 95 -7.25 -10.15 23.41
C ALA A 95 -8.02 -9.66 22.16
N THR A 96 -9.25 -10.14 21.95
CA THR A 96 -10.11 -9.70 20.84
C THR A 96 -10.71 -8.32 21.11
N ALA A 97 -11.06 -8.03 22.38
CA ALA A 97 -11.57 -6.72 22.77
C ALA A 97 -10.51 -5.63 22.59
N ALA A 98 -9.26 -5.90 22.99
CA ALA A 98 -8.13 -4.98 22.80
C ALA A 98 -7.85 -4.68 21.32
N ALA A 99 -7.95 -5.70 20.45
CA ALA A 99 -7.74 -5.54 19.01
C ALA A 99 -8.87 -4.77 18.33
N GLU A 100 -10.12 -5.02 18.73
CA GLU A 100 -11.28 -4.27 18.25
C GLU A 100 -11.21 -2.81 18.69
N LEU A 101 -10.82 -2.55 19.94
CA LEU A 101 -10.58 -1.20 20.44
C LEU A 101 -9.47 -0.50 19.65
N ALA A 102 -8.36 -1.19 19.40
CA ALA A 102 -7.26 -0.69 18.58
C ALA A 102 -7.73 -0.32 17.17
N SER A 103 -8.64 -1.11 16.58
CA SER A 103 -9.20 -0.83 15.24
C SER A 103 -10.08 0.41 15.21
N LEU A 104 -10.87 0.64 16.26
CA LEU A 104 -11.73 1.83 16.38
C LEU A 104 -10.90 3.09 16.59
N GLN A 105 -9.90 3.03 17.48
CA GLN A 105 -9.00 4.14 17.74
C GLN A 105 -8.20 4.50 16.49
N LEU A 106 -7.70 3.51 15.76
CA LEU A 106 -7.03 3.72 14.48
C LEU A 106 -7.97 4.41 13.46
N ARG A 107 -9.20 3.92 13.31
CA ARG A 107 -10.18 4.49 12.39
C ARG A 107 -10.54 5.93 12.76
N ALA A 108 -10.78 6.20 14.04
CA ALA A 108 -11.09 7.53 14.55
C ALA A 108 -9.92 8.50 14.29
N ALA A 109 -8.69 8.07 14.56
CA ALA A 109 -7.49 8.87 14.33
C ALA A 109 -7.26 9.19 12.85
N LEU A 110 -7.45 8.21 11.95
CA LEU A 110 -7.36 8.43 10.51
C LEU A 110 -8.47 9.34 9.97
N GLN A 111 -9.70 9.22 10.48
CA GLN A 111 -10.79 10.13 10.10
C GLN A 111 -10.55 11.56 10.61
N ALA A 112 -10.02 11.71 11.82
CA ALA A 112 -9.63 13.01 12.35
C ALA A 112 -8.57 13.67 11.46
N GLU A 113 -7.56 12.92 11.03
CA GLU A 113 -6.54 13.40 10.11
C GLU A 113 -7.15 13.88 8.77
N VAL A 114 -8.04 13.09 8.17
CA VAL A 114 -8.69 13.47 6.89
C VAL A 114 -9.53 14.73 7.06
N ARG A 115 -10.24 14.88 8.19
CA ARG A 115 -11.01 16.09 8.50
C ARG A 115 -10.10 17.30 8.67
N GLU A 116 -8.99 17.17 9.40
CA GLU A 116 -8.02 18.26 9.58
C GLU A 116 -7.39 18.69 8.26
N ARG A 117 -7.02 17.73 7.39
CA ARG A 117 -6.52 18.03 6.05
C ARG A 117 -7.55 18.71 5.16
N GLY A 118 -8.80 18.23 5.20
CA GLY A 118 -9.91 18.84 4.47
C GLY A 118 -10.19 20.26 4.94
N ALA A 119 -10.17 20.49 6.26
CA ALA A 119 -10.32 21.82 6.86
C ALA A 119 -9.17 22.76 6.48
N ALA A 120 -7.92 22.28 6.52
CA ALA A 120 -6.76 23.05 6.09
C ALA A 120 -6.80 23.41 4.59
N ALA A 121 -7.32 22.51 3.74
CA ALA A 121 -7.53 22.80 2.32
C ALA A 121 -8.67 23.80 2.08
N ALA A 122 -9.77 23.70 2.85
CA ALA A 122 -10.91 24.61 2.76
C ALA A 122 -10.63 26.01 3.32
N ALA A 123 -9.71 26.14 4.28
CA ALA A 123 -9.34 27.41 4.90
C ALA A 123 -8.54 28.36 3.98
N GLY A 124 -8.21 27.95 2.75
CA GLY A 124 -7.59 28.81 1.75
C GLY A 124 -6.10 29.05 2.01
N GLY A 125 -5.27 28.81 0.99
CA GLY A 125 -3.80 28.96 1.03
C GLY A 125 -3.30 30.39 1.16
N GLY A 126 -3.56 31.06 2.29
CA GLY A 126 -3.00 32.35 2.64
C GLY A 126 -2.33 32.32 4.01
N GLY A 127 -1.00 32.28 4.03
CA GLY A 127 -0.22 32.49 5.25
C GLY A 127 0.80 31.38 5.53
N GLY A 128 2.05 31.66 5.18
CA GLY A 128 3.19 30.80 5.47
C GLY A 128 3.46 30.66 6.98
N GLY A 129 4.12 29.55 7.31
CA GLY A 129 4.80 29.34 8.59
C GLY A 129 3.96 28.75 9.72
N GLY A 130 4.27 27.50 10.11
CA GLY A 130 4.06 27.06 11.51
C GLY A 130 3.08 25.92 11.77
N ALA A 131 1.85 25.92 11.24
CA ALA A 131 0.79 25.09 11.85
C ALA A 131 0.59 23.66 11.30
N GLY A 132 1.40 23.19 10.34
CA GLY A 132 1.16 21.92 9.63
C GLY A 132 1.57 20.64 10.37
N GLY A 133 2.29 20.73 11.49
CA GLY A 133 2.80 19.57 12.22
C GLY A 133 1.82 18.96 13.22
N GLY A 134 0.81 19.71 13.67
CA GLY A 134 0.00 19.34 14.84
C GLY A 134 -0.79 18.03 14.68
N GLY A 135 -1.40 17.80 13.51
CA GLY A 135 -2.19 16.58 13.27
C GLY A 135 -1.33 15.32 13.20
N GLN A 136 -0.16 15.41 12.55
CA GLN A 136 0.80 14.30 12.44
C GLN A 136 1.39 13.94 13.81
N GLU A 137 1.77 14.95 14.58
CA GLU A 137 2.39 14.79 15.90
C GLU A 137 1.42 14.17 16.91
N ARG A 138 0.11 14.42 16.75
CA ARG A 138 -0.97 13.75 17.50
C ARG A 138 -1.22 12.31 17.05
N LEU A 139 -1.04 12.00 15.76
CA LEU A 139 -1.30 10.66 15.22
C LEU A 139 -0.21 9.64 15.58
N LEU A 140 1.06 10.04 15.59
CA LEU A 140 2.18 9.16 15.90
C LEU A 140 2.08 8.41 17.25
N PRO A 141 1.76 9.06 18.39
CA PRO A 141 1.58 8.35 19.65
C PRO A 141 0.41 7.37 19.59
N VAL A 142 -0.72 7.77 18.97
CA VAL A 142 -1.89 6.90 18.82
C VAL A 142 -1.57 5.65 18.00
N LEU A 143 -0.79 5.76 16.92
CA LEU A 143 -0.35 4.60 16.15
C LEU A 143 0.57 3.67 16.97
N GLY A 144 1.42 4.24 17.82
CA GLY A 144 2.25 3.47 18.76
C GLY A 144 1.41 2.65 19.73
N ASP A 145 0.44 3.30 20.37
CA ASP A 145 -0.48 2.67 21.32
C ASP A 145 -1.31 1.57 20.65
N VAL A 146 -1.85 1.84 19.46
CA VAL A 146 -2.62 0.87 18.65
C VAL A 146 -1.74 -0.34 18.30
N ALA A 147 -0.50 -0.14 17.87
CA ALA A 147 0.42 -1.25 17.55
C ALA A 147 0.71 -2.12 18.78
N GLN A 148 0.86 -1.52 19.96
CA GLN A 148 1.06 -2.23 21.21
C GLN A 148 -0.19 -3.03 21.62
N LYS A 149 -1.39 -2.46 21.47
CA LYS A 149 -2.65 -3.17 21.74
C LYS A 149 -2.83 -4.38 20.82
N TYR A 150 -2.48 -4.27 19.54
CA TYR A 150 -2.48 -5.43 18.63
C TYR A 150 -1.45 -6.48 19.01
N ALA A 151 -0.30 -6.10 19.57
CA ALA A 151 0.74 -7.04 19.99
C ALA A 151 0.31 -7.94 21.17
N GLN A 152 -0.73 -7.55 21.92
CA GLN A 152 -1.27 -8.35 23.02
C GLN A 152 -1.94 -9.64 22.53
N SER A 153 -2.33 -9.70 21.26
CA SER A 153 -2.94 -10.89 20.65
C SER A 153 -2.00 -11.54 19.64
N ARG A 154 -1.83 -12.85 19.73
CA ARG A 154 -1.05 -13.63 18.75
C ARG A 154 -1.70 -13.64 17.36
N ASP A 155 -3.03 -13.51 17.32
CA ASP A 155 -3.80 -13.49 16.07
C ASP A 155 -3.61 -12.17 15.30
N HIS A 156 -3.14 -11.11 15.98
CA HIS A 156 -3.02 -9.76 15.42
C HIS A 156 -1.57 -9.29 15.19
N THR A 157 -0.64 -10.24 15.08
CA THR A 157 0.79 -9.96 14.83
C THR A 157 1.02 -9.21 13.53
N PHE A 158 0.26 -9.49 12.47
CA PHE A 158 0.31 -8.75 11.21
C PHE A 158 -0.13 -7.29 11.38
N GLN A 159 -1.28 -7.07 12.04
CA GLN A 159 -1.84 -5.74 12.27
C GLN A 159 -0.89 -4.88 13.11
N SER A 160 -0.31 -5.45 14.17
CA SER A 160 0.70 -4.77 14.99
C SER A 160 1.89 -4.30 14.16
N LYS A 161 2.47 -5.18 13.32
CA LYS A 161 3.58 -4.84 12.43
C LYS A 161 3.18 -3.79 11.39
N ALA A 162 2.01 -3.92 10.77
CA ALA A 162 1.52 -2.99 9.76
C ALA A 162 1.31 -1.56 10.32
N VAL A 163 0.76 -1.44 11.54
CA VAL A 163 0.60 -0.13 12.20
C VAL A 163 1.95 0.44 12.62
N ALA A 164 2.89 -0.39 13.08
CA ALA A 164 4.25 0.04 13.39
C ALA A 164 4.99 0.56 12.14
N GLU A 165 4.87 -0.14 11.01
CA GLU A 165 5.40 0.30 9.71
C GLU A 165 4.72 1.59 9.23
N MET A 166 3.41 1.73 9.41
CA MET A 166 2.70 2.98 9.13
C MET A 166 3.26 4.13 9.96
N ALA A 167 3.46 3.94 11.27
CA ALA A 167 4.05 4.96 12.13
C ALA A 167 5.49 5.32 11.69
N ALA A 168 6.30 4.33 11.29
CA ALA A 168 7.62 4.57 10.73
C ALA A 168 7.56 5.39 9.43
N LEU A 169 6.64 5.07 8.52
CA LEU A 169 6.44 5.82 7.28
C LEU A 169 6.05 7.26 7.55
N ARG A 170 5.16 7.50 8.52
CA ARG A 170 4.75 8.84 8.93
C ARG A 170 5.93 9.65 9.49
N ARG A 171 6.85 9.04 10.22
CA ARG A 171 8.08 9.72 10.70
C ARG A 171 9.00 10.11 9.55
N GLU A 172 9.24 9.22 8.59
CA GLU A 172 10.07 9.51 7.42
C GLU A 172 9.43 10.56 6.50
N GLN A 173 8.11 10.50 6.29
CA GLN A 173 7.38 11.54 5.55
C GLN A 173 7.58 12.90 6.22
N ALA A 174 7.38 13.01 7.53
CA ALA A 174 7.60 14.26 8.26
C ALA A 174 9.07 14.74 8.23
N ARG A 175 10.03 13.81 8.16
CA ARG A 175 11.44 14.15 7.93
C ARG A 175 11.64 14.72 6.51
N LEU A 176 11.08 14.08 5.49
CA LEU A 176 11.17 14.54 4.10
C LEU A 176 10.53 15.91 3.91
N GLU A 177 9.40 16.19 4.57
CA GLU A 177 8.79 17.52 4.50
C GLU A 177 9.66 18.61 5.12
N ARG A 178 10.38 18.29 6.21
CA ARG A 178 11.34 19.21 6.84
C ARG A 178 12.57 19.44 5.95
N GLU A 179 13.09 18.39 5.32
CA GLU A 179 14.27 18.48 4.43
C GLU A 179 13.94 19.18 3.11
N THR A 180 12.75 18.92 2.53
CA THR A 180 12.34 19.49 1.23
C THR A 180 11.62 20.83 1.35
N GLY A 181 11.09 21.16 2.53
CA GLY A 181 10.19 22.30 2.74
C GLY A 181 8.81 22.15 2.09
N GLN A 182 8.51 20.99 1.49
CA GLN A 182 7.26 20.74 0.76
C GLN A 182 6.32 19.83 1.55
N ARG A 183 5.06 20.25 1.67
CA ARG A 183 3.99 19.51 2.37
C ARG A 183 3.23 18.56 1.46
N LEU A 184 3.96 17.72 0.73
CA LEU A 184 3.38 16.81 -0.28
C LEU A 184 3.38 15.34 0.15
N PHE A 185 4.12 14.99 1.20
CA PHE A 185 4.44 13.60 1.49
C PHE A 185 3.48 12.97 2.49
N LEU A 186 2.87 13.74 3.39
CA LEU A 186 2.07 13.16 4.46
C LEU A 186 0.88 12.35 3.91
N GLY A 187 0.71 11.14 4.40
CA GLY A 187 -0.47 10.29 4.17
C GLY A 187 -0.58 9.68 2.79
N LEU A 188 0.44 9.91 1.95
CA LEU A 188 0.63 9.08 0.77
C LEU A 188 1.01 7.66 1.21
N PRO A 189 0.59 6.62 0.46
CA PRO A 189 1.15 5.29 0.64
C PRO A 189 2.65 5.30 0.31
N LEU A 190 3.38 4.28 0.78
CA LEU A 190 4.83 4.15 0.54
C LEU A 190 5.18 4.26 -0.95
N ALA A 191 4.39 3.63 -1.83
CA ALA A 191 4.62 3.68 -3.27
C ALA A 191 4.56 5.13 -3.78
N ASP A 192 3.52 5.88 -3.45
CA ASP A 192 3.36 7.26 -3.90
C ASP A 192 4.35 8.22 -3.22
N THR A 193 4.77 7.91 -1.99
CA THR A 193 5.86 8.63 -1.30
C THR A 193 7.17 8.48 -2.09
N LEU A 194 7.48 7.27 -2.56
CA LEU A 194 8.63 7.02 -3.44
C LEU A 194 8.48 7.76 -4.78
N ARG A 195 7.27 7.77 -5.36
CA ARG A 195 7.00 8.52 -6.60
C ARG A 195 7.27 10.01 -6.41
N ALA A 196 6.74 10.61 -5.35
CA ALA A 196 6.95 12.01 -5.02
C ALA A 196 8.43 12.33 -4.80
N ALA A 197 9.15 11.49 -4.03
CA ALA A 197 10.57 11.69 -3.75
C ALA A 197 11.43 11.63 -5.03
N ILE A 198 11.09 10.73 -5.96
CA ILE A 198 11.79 10.61 -7.25
C ILE A 198 11.50 11.80 -8.15
N ARG A 199 10.24 12.26 -8.23
CA ARG A 199 9.87 13.45 -9.03
C ARG A 199 10.55 14.73 -8.54
N LEU A 200 10.84 14.81 -7.25
CA LEU A 200 11.58 15.92 -6.65
C LEU A 200 13.10 15.80 -6.77
N GLY A 201 13.62 14.74 -7.41
CA GLY A 201 15.05 14.51 -7.60
C GLY A 201 15.79 13.94 -6.37
N HIS A 202 15.08 13.63 -5.28
CA HIS A 202 15.66 13.08 -4.05
C HIS A 202 15.89 11.56 -4.14
N HIS A 203 16.71 11.12 -5.10
CA HIS A 203 16.97 9.70 -5.36
C HIS A 203 17.62 8.97 -4.17
N ARG A 204 18.47 9.64 -3.40
CA ARG A 204 19.12 9.06 -2.19
C ARG A 204 18.10 8.75 -1.10
N ALA A 205 17.15 9.65 -0.87
CA ALA A 205 16.07 9.43 0.10
C ALA A 205 15.15 8.29 -0.33
N ALA A 206 14.80 8.20 -1.62
CA ALA A 206 14.02 7.10 -2.16
C ALA A 206 14.72 5.73 -1.99
N ALA A 207 16.05 5.68 -2.15
CA ALA A 207 16.84 4.47 -1.91
C ALA A 207 16.91 4.09 -0.41
N ALA A 208 16.99 5.08 0.49
CA ALA A 208 16.93 4.85 1.93
C ALA A 208 15.56 4.28 2.35
N LEU A 209 14.45 4.86 1.86
CA LEU A 209 13.10 4.35 2.08
C LEU A 209 12.94 2.91 1.57
N LYS A 210 13.46 2.60 0.38
CA LYS A 210 13.46 1.24 -0.16
C LYS A 210 14.10 0.24 0.82
N LYS A 211 15.27 0.58 1.39
CA LYS A 211 15.99 -0.27 2.34
C LYS A 211 15.25 -0.44 3.66
N GLN A 212 14.68 0.65 4.19
CA GLN A 212 13.97 0.65 5.47
C GLN A 212 12.68 -0.16 5.44
N PHE A 213 11.92 -0.09 4.35
CA PHE A 213 10.64 -0.80 4.21
C PHE A 213 10.76 -2.14 3.45
N GLY A 214 11.98 -2.60 3.16
CA GLY A 214 12.20 -3.88 2.48
C GLY A 214 11.52 -4.00 1.11
N VAL A 215 11.45 -2.90 0.35
CA VAL A 215 10.76 -2.89 -0.96
C VAL A 215 11.56 -3.72 -1.96
N ALA A 216 10.94 -4.77 -2.49
CA ALA A 216 11.55 -5.65 -3.50
C ALA A 216 12.13 -4.85 -4.69
N ASP A 217 13.33 -5.22 -5.12
CA ASP A 217 14.07 -4.52 -6.19
C ASP A 217 13.28 -4.39 -7.48
N ARG A 218 12.55 -5.46 -7.85
CA ARG A 218 11.65 -5.46 -9.01
C ARG A 218 10.57 -4.38 -8.87
N ARG A 219 9.88 -4.31 -7.73
CA ARG A 219 8.81 -3.32 -7.49
C ARG A 219 9.37 -1.90 -7.51
N PHE A 220 10.51 -1.67 -6.87
CA PHE A 220 11.16 -0.37 -6.86
C PHE A 220 11.55 0.09 -8.27
N ALA A 221 12.12 -0.81 -9.09
CA ALA A 221 12.45 -0.53 -10.48
C ALA A 221 11.21 -0.10 -11.28
N TRP A 222 10.09 -0.84 -11.18
CA TRP A 222 8.83 -0.47 -11.83
C TRP A 222 8.32 0.92 -11.42
N ILE A 223 8.39 1.25 -10.12
CA ILE A 223 7.98 2.56 -9.61
C ILE A 223 8.90 3.65 -10.17
N LYS A 224 10.23 3.44 -10.14
CA LYS A 224 11.22 4.42 -10.61
C LYS A 224 11.13 4.66 -12.12
N ILE A 225 10.95 3.62 -12.92
CA ILE A 225 10.80 3.74 -14.39
C ILE A 225 9.55 4.55 -14.73
N ARG A 226 8.40 4.18 -14.16
CA ARG A 226 7.13 4.85 -14.45
C ARG A 226 7.17 6.32 -14.04
N THR A 227 7.75 6.62 -12.87
CA THR A 227 7.81 7.98 -12.34
C THR A 227 8.75 8.88 -13.13
N LEU A 228 9.92 8.39 -13.53
CA LEU A 228 10.85 9.14 -14.37
C LEU A 228 10.28 9.38 -15.77
N ALA A 229 9.61 8.38 -16.34
CA ALA A 229 8.95 8.53 -17.64
C ALA A 229 7.77 9.52 -17.59
N GLU A 230 6.95 9.47 -16.52
CA GLU A 230 5.90 10.46 -16.26
C GLU A 230 6.46 11.89 -16.10
N ALA A 231 7.60 12.02 -15.42
CA ALA A 231 8.29 13.31 -15.24
C ALA A 231 9.05 13.79 -16.49
N ARG A 232 9.15 12.96 -17.54
CA ARG A 232 9.96 13.20 -18.75
C ARG A 232 11.44 13.48 -18.45
N ASP A 233 11.94 12.99 -17.33
CA ASP A 233 13.36 13.09 -16.98
C ASP A 233 14.12 11.92 -17.60
N TRP A 234 14.42 12.06 -18.89
CA TRP A 234 15.12 11.04 -19.68
C TRP A 234 16.58 10.90 -19.25
N ALA A 235 17.21 11.97 -18.75
CA ALA A 235 18.60 11.95 -18.30
C ALA A 235 18.76 11.09 -17.03
N ALA A 236 17.88 11.28 -16.03
CA ALA A 236 17.88 10.45 -14.84
C ALA A 236 17.50 8.98 -15.14
N LEU A 237 16.64 8.75 -16.14
CA LEU A 237 16.30 7.40 -16.59
C LEU A 237 17.49 6.73 -17.31
N GLU A 238 18.27 7.46 -18.11
CA GLU A 238 19.51 6.97 -18.72
C GLU A 238 20.57 6.63 -17.67
N ALA A 239 20.80 7.52 -16.71
CA ALA A 239 21.71 7.28 -15.60
C ALA A 239 21.31 6.02 -14.83
N TYR A 240 20.02 5.88 -14.51
CA TYR A 240 19.51 4.70 -13.83
C TYR A 240 19.65 3.42 -14.67
N ALA A 241 19.42 3.50 -15.98
CA ALA A 241 19.64 2.38 -16.90
C ALA A 241 21.14 2.02 -16.99
N SER A 242 22.05 2.99 -16.92
CA SER A 242 23.51 2.74 -16.92
C SER A 242 24.01 2.05 -15.66
N GLU A 243 23.42 2.33 -14.51
CA GLU A 243 23.74 1.68 -13.24
C GLU A 243 23.29 0.20 -13.20
N LEU A 244 22.24 -0.14 -13.95
CA LEU A 244 21.66 -1.47 -13.96
C LEU A 244 22.31 -2.36 -15.02
N ARG A 245 23.26 -3.21 -14.61
CA ARG A 245 23.87 -4.23 -15.50
C ARG A 245 22.87 -5.31 -15.94
N ARG A 246 21.89 -5.64 -15.10
CA ARG A 246 20.73 -6.49 -15.41
C ARG A 246 19.55 -5.95 -14.62
N SER A 247 18.50 -5.49 -15.32
CA SER A 247 17.35 -4.89 -14.67
C SER A 247 16.48 -5.97 -13.99
N PRO A 248 16.17 -5.83 -12.68
CA PRO A 248 15.29 -6.78 -11.96
C PRO A 248 13.87 -6.87 -12.54
N ALA A 249 13.46 -5.87 -13.32
CA ALA A 249 12.16 -5.80 -13.99
C ALA A 249 12.19 -6.25 -15.46
N GLY A 250 13.38 -6.49 -16.04
CA GLY A 250 13.54 -6.57 -17.49
C GLY A 250 13.71 -5.18 -18.12
N TRP A 251 14.16 -5.15 -19.38
CA TRP A 251 14.34 -3.90 -20.13
C TRP A 251 13.07 -3.47 -20.90
N GLU A 252 12.15 -4.40 -21.16
CA GLU A 252 10.87 -4.13 -21.82
C GLU A 252 10.05 -3.03 -21.12
N PRO A 253 9.92 -3.01 -19.78
CA PRO A 253 9.17 -1.95 -19.09
C PRO A 253 9.76 -0.55 -19.27
N PHE A 254 11.08 -0.44 -19.48
CA PHE A 254 11.70 0.85 -19.78
C PHE A 254 11.27 1.35 -21.15
N VAL A 255 11.24 0.46 -22.16
CA VAL A 255 10.90 0.82 -23.54
C VAL A 255 9.41 1.17 -23.65
N GLU A 256 8.54 0.36 -23.04
CA GLU A 256 7.10 0.63 -23.01
C GLU A 256 6.77 1.97 -22.35
N ALA A 257 7.38 2.24 -21.19
CA ALA A 257 7.18 3.50 -20.47
C ALA A 257 7.69 4.70 -21.28
N ALA A 258 8.88 4.58 -21.87
CA ALA A 258 9.47 5.64 -22.69
C ALA A 258 8.65 5.92 -23.96
N ARG A 259 8.13 4.88 -24.63
CA ARG A 259 7.24 5.02 -25.78
C ARG A 259 5.93 5.70 -25.40
N LYS A 260 5.30 5.27 -24.29
CA LYS A 260 4.03 5.82 -23.83
C LYS A 260 4.10 7.34 -23.56
N TRP A 261 5.22 7.81 -23.03
CA TRP A 261 5.40 9.21 -22.66
C TRP A 261 6.16 10.04 -23.72
N GLY A 262 6.41 9.46 -24.91
CA GLY A 262 6.96 10.17 -26.06
C GLY A 262 8.44 10.52 -25.94
N ALA A 263 9.26 9.57 -25.50
CA ALA A 263 10.71 9.74 -25.45
C ALA A 263 11.31 9.99 -26.86
N PRO A 264 12.42 10.75 -26.95
CA PRO A 264 13.11 10.94 -28.22
C PRO A 264 13.59 9.61 -28.81
N PRO A 265 13.57 9.47 -30.16
CA PRO A 265 13.88 8.20 -30.83
C PRO A 265 15.32 7.73 -30.57
N GLU A 266 16.27 8.65 -30.42
CA GLU A 266 17.67 8.35 -30.07
C GLU A 266 17.79 7.66 -28.70
N TYR A 267 17.01 8.11 -27.72
CA TYR A 267 16.99 7.53 -26.38
C TYR A 267 16.40 6.13 -26.40
N LEU A 268 15.33 5.93 -27.16
CA LEU A 268 14.71 4.62 -27.36
C LEU A 268 15.68 3.65 -28.03
N ALA A 269 16.42 4.07 -29.06
CA ALA A 269 17.43 3.24 -29.73
C ALA A 269 18.52 2.75 -28.76
N LYS A 270 19.05 3.66 -27.93
CA LYS A 270 20.05 3.32 -26.90
C LYS A 270 19.52 2.31 -25.89
N LEU A 271 18.26 2.45 -25.48
CA LEU A 271 17.64 1.55 -24.52
C LEU A 271 17.34 0.18 -25.14
N ILE A 272 16.86 0.17 -26.38
CA ILE A 272 16.54 -1.06 -27.12
C ILE A 272 17.80 -1.86 -27.47
N SER A 273 18.93 -1.20 -27.75
CA SER A 273 20.20 -1.90 -27.97
C SER A 273 20.64 -2.75 -26.76
N ARG A 274 20.21 -2.38 -25.55
CA ARG A 274 20.47 -3.11 -24.29
C ARG A 274 19.50 -4.27 -24.04
N LEU A 275 18.38 -4.35 -24.78
CA LEU A 275 17.52 -5.54 -24.70
C LEU A 275 18.29 -6.77 -25.21
N PRO A 276 18.06 -7.95 -24.60
CA PRO A 276 18.49 -9.20 -25.20
C PRO A 276 17.89 -9.31 -26.61
N ASP A 277 18.63 -9.96 -27.52
CA ASP A 277 18.16 -10.19 -28.88
C ASP A 277 16.91 -11.09 -28.82
N SER A 278 15.76 -10.47 -29.05
CA SER A 278 14.41 -11.06 -28.98
C SER A 278 13.60 -10.54 -30.18
N PRO A 279 12.64 -11.29 -30.73
CA PRO A 279 11.79 -10.80 -31.81
C PRO A 279 11.13 -9.46 -31.46
N SER A 280 10.71 -9.28 -30.20
CA SER A 280 10.15 -8.02 -29.70
C SER A 280 11.11 -6.82 -29.83
N LYS A 281 12.43 -7.05 -29.78
CA LYS A 281 13.46 -6.00 -29.99
C LYS A 281 13.47 -5.56 -31.46
N ALA A 282 13.37 -6.51 -32.39
CA ALA A 282 13.36 -6.21 -33.82
C ALA A 282 12.10 -5.43 -34.22
N GLU A 283 10.93 -5.83 -33.72
CA GLU A 283 9.66 -5.10 -33.91
C GLU A 283 9.71 -3.69 -33.30
N GLN A 284 10.36 -3.53 -32.13
CA GLN A 284 10.52 -2.22 -31.50
C GLN A 284 11.45 -1.29 -32.29
N LEU A 285 12.53 -1.82 -32.89
CA LEU A 285 13.44 -1.05 -33.77
C LEU A 285 12.79 -0.69 -35.10
N GLU A 286 12.01 -1.60 -35.68
CA GLU A 286 11.19 -1.34 -36.87
C GLU A 286 10.22 -0.19 -36.61
N GLY A 287 9.51 -0.22 -35.48
CA GLY A 287 8.61 0.85 -35.06
C GLY A 287 9.29 2.20 -34.77
N LEU A 288 10.63 2.26 -34.74
CA LEU A 288 11.41 3.50 -34.63
C LEU A 288 12.00 3.98 -35.97
N GLY A 289 11.79 3.22 -37.06
CA GLY A 289 12.37 3.52 -38.37
C GLY A 289 13.85 3.15 -38.50
N LEU A 290 14.42 2.43 -37.52
CA LEU A 290 15.81 1.96 -37.53
C LEU A 290 15.91 0.59 -38.22
N ALA A 291 15.51 0.55 -39.49
CA ALA A 291 15.37 -0.71 -40.22
C ALA A 291 16.68 -1.49 -40.39
N ARG A 292 17.82 -0.79 -40.43
CA ARG A 292 19.14 -1.45 -40.48
C ARG A 292 19.43 -2.25 -39.20
N GLU A 293 19.28 -1.61 -38.04
CA GLU A 293 19.54 -2.26 -36.75
C GLU A 293 18.51 -3.37 -36.47
N ALA A 294 17.25 -3.15 -36.86
CA ALA A 294 16.20 -4.15 -36.79
C ALA A 294 16.55 -5.40 -37.61
N ALA A 295 17.04 -5.22 -38.84
CA ALA A 295 17.45 -6.31 -39.72
C ALA A 295 18.69 -7.07 -39.19
N GLU A 296 19.64 -6.38 -38.57
CA GLU A 296 20.79 -7.02 -37.92
C GLU A 296 20.36 -7.92 -36.74
N VAL A 297 19.39 -7.46 -35.93
CA VAL A 297 18.82 -8.24 -34.83
C VAL A 297 18.03 -9.45 -35.35
N ALA A 298 17.20 -9.26 -36.39
CA ALA A 298 16.44 -10.34 -37.03
C ALA A 298 17.37 -11.44 -37.60
N ALA A 299 18.47 -11.04 -38.23
CA ALA A 299 19.47 -11.96 -38.76
C ALA A 299 20.20 -12.75 -37.66
N ARG A 300 20.46 -12.14 -36.49
CA ARG A 300 21.05 -12.86 -35.33
C ARG A 300 20.09 -13.86 -34.71
N ILE A 301 18.80 -13.54 -34.68
CA ILE A 301 17.73 -14.41 -34.14
C ILE A 301 17.37 -15.53 -35.14
N LYS A 302 17.84 -15.44 -36.39
CA LYS A 302 17.53 -16.36 -37.50
C LYS A 302 16.04 -16.38 -37.88
N ASP A 303 15.35 -15.26 -37.68
CA ASP A 303 13.96 -15.09 -38.10
C ASP A 303 13.92 -14.55 -39.53
N SER A 304 13.73 -15.45 -40.50
CA SER A 304 13.66 -15.11 -41.93
C SER A 304 12.42 -14.31 -42.29
N ASP A 305 11.31 -14.53 -41.59
CA ASP A 305 10.02 -13.91 -41.88
C ASP A 305 10.02 -12.45 -41.44
N LEU A 306 10.55 -12.19 -40.24
CA LEU A 306 10.71 -10.84 -39.71
C LEU A 306 11.75 -10.05 -40.53
N PHE A 307 12.86 -10.68 -40.91
CA PHE A 307 13.85 -10.05 -41.80
C PHE A 307 13.25 -9.68 -43.17
N GLY A 308 12.45 -10.57 -43.75
CA GLY A 308 11.75 -10.34 -45.02
C GLY A 308 10.76 -9.17 -44.96
N ARG A 309 10.01 -9.03 -43.85
CA ARG A 309 9.11 -7.90 -43.61
C ARG A 309 9.85 -6.57 -43.49
N ILE A 310 10.96 -6.54 -42.75
CA ILE A 310 11.79 -5.33 -42.63
C ILE A 310 12.38 -4.96 -43.99
N GLN A 311 12.82 -5.95 -44.78
CA GLN A 311 13.37 -5.71 -46.11
C GLN A 311 12.32 -5.12 -47.07
N SER A 312 11.08 -5.60 -47.04
CA SER A 312 10.01 -5.08 -47.92
C SER A 312 9.51 -3.70 -47.48
N ALA A 313 9.62 -3.36 -46.19
CA ALA A 313 9.30 -2.04 -45.66
C ALA A 313 10.30 -0.95 -46.07
N VAL A 314 11.51 -1.30 -46.50
CA VAL A 314 12.57 -0.35 -46.87
C VAL A 314 12.72 -0.25 -48.39
N ALA A 315 12.80 0.97 -48.92
CA ALA A 315 13.06 1.19 -50.33
C ALA A 315 14.44 0.65 -50.74
N VAL A 316 14.48 -0.17 -51.80
CA VAL A 316 15.69 -0.87 -52.30
C VAL A 316 16.85 0.08 -52.63
N GLY A 317 16.55 1.32 -53.06
CA GLY A 317 17.55 2.34 -53.36
C GLY A 317 18.05 3.17 -52.16
N SER A 318 17.47 2.98 -50.97
CA SER A 318 17.91 3.68 -49.75
C SER A 318 19.24 3.11 -49.24
N PRO A 319 20.13 3.92 -48.63
CA PRO A 319 21.35 3.40 -47.99
C PRO A 319 21.04 2.33 -46.93
N ALA A 320 19.88 2.39 -46.30
CA ALA A 320 19.40 1.34 -45.39
C ALA A 320 19.07 0.04 -46.15
N GLY A 321 18.43 0.12 -47.31
CA GLY A 321 18.08 -1.04 -48.15
C GLY A 321 19.31 -1.77 -48.70
N GLN A 322 20.34 -1.01 -49.11
CA GLN A 322 21.62 -1.58 -49.54
C GLN A 322 22.36 -2.27 -48.39
N ALA A 323 22.36 -1.69 -47.19
CA ALA A 323 22.94 -2.32 -46.01
C ALA A 323 22.22 -3.63 -45.63
N ILE A 324 20.89 -3.65 -45.71
CA ILE A 324 20.07 -4.85 -45.46
C ILE A 324 20.34 -5.94 -46.51
N ALA A 325 20.50 -5.58 -47.78
CA ALA A 325 20.86 -6.53 -48.83
C ALA A 325 22.24 -7.15 -48.59
N GLN A 326 23.24 -6.35 -48.20
CA GLN A 326 24.56 -6.85 -47.82
C GLN A 326 24.52 -7.76 -46.58
N LEU A 327 23.64 -7.47 -45.62
CA LEU A 327 23.44 -8.31 -44.45
C LEU A 327 22.83 -9.65 -44.85
N ARG A 328 21.82 -9.66 -45.73
CA ARG A 328 21.27 -10.91 -46.28
C ARG A 328 22.36 -11.78 -46.87
N ASP A 329 23.23 -11.21 -47.70
CA ASP A 329 24.30 -11.96 -48.37
C ASP A 329 25.34 -12.51 -47.39
N LYS A 330 25.64 -11.77 -46.30
CA LYS A 330 26.50 -12.25 -45.21
C LYS A 330 25.88 -13.36 -44.38
N PHE A 331 24.56 -13.33 -44.20
CA PHE A 331 23.81 -14.32 -43.42
C PHE A 331 23.16 -15.42 -44.29
N GLN A 332 23.40 -15.46 -45.61
CA GLN A 332 22.89 -16.49 -46.53
C GLN A 332 23.28 -17.92 -46.11
N SER A 333 24.42 -18.08 -45.43
CA SER A 333 24.87 -19.36 -44.85
C SER A 333 24.17 -19.72 -43.54
N THR A 334 23.54 -18.75 -42.88
CA THR A 334 22.93 -18.85 -41.55
C THR A 334 21.41 -19.06 -41.61
N PHE A 335 20.79 -18.74 -42.76
CA PHE A 335 19.37 -18.95 -43.07
C PHE A 335 19.07 -20.25 -43.82
N ARG A 336 20.08 -21.05 -44.17
CA ARG A 336 19.92 -22.42 -44.69
C ARG A 336 19.96 -23.42 -43.56
#